data_AF-A0A850KG07-F1
#
_entry.id   AF-A0A850KG07-F1
#
_cell.length_a   1.000
_cell.length_b   1.000
_cell.length_c   1.000
_cell.angle_alpha   90.00
_cell.angle_beta   90.00
_cell.angle_gamma   90.00
#
_symmetry.space_group_name_H-M   'P 1'
#
loop_
_entity.id
_entity.type
_entity.pdbx_description
1 polymer ?
#
loop_
_entity_poly.entity_id
_entity_poly.type
_entity_poly.pdbx_seq_one_letter_code
_entity_poly.pdbx_strand_id
1 'polypeptide(L)' 'RKHRSPNAGWPEGAMAGALDLSLAGPRKYREGQVNDPWIGDGRARLLPKDIKRALQVYVAACLVNASVVGLIAFI' A
#
# COMPACT_ATOMS: atom_id res chain seq x y z
N ARG A 1 -7.59 12.36 -6.15
CA ARG A 1 -8.86 12.19 -6.91
C ARG A 1 -8.88 11.01 -7.89
N LYS A 2 -7.74 10.35 -8.18
CA LYS A 2 -7.68 9.19 -9.09
C LYS A 2 -8.12 7.85 -8.46
N HIS A 3 -8.23 7.78 -7.13
CA HIS A 3 -8.69 6.60 -6.41
C HIS A 3 -10.08 6.83 -5.82
N ARG A 4 -10.93 5.81 -5.85
CA ARG A 4 -12.35 5.88 -5.44
C ARG A 4 -12.51 6.20 -3.95
N SER A 5 -11.59 5.69 -3.13
CA SER A 5 -11.49 6.02 -1.70
C SER A 5 -10.49 7.16 -1.48
N PRO A 6 -10.89 8.26 -0.81
CA PRO A 6 -10.01 9.39 -0.51
C PRO A 6 -8.84 8.99 0.40
N ASN A 7 -9.02 7.94 1.22
CA ASN A 7 -8.04 7.54 2.23
C ASN A 7 -7.12 6.40 1.75
N ALA A 8 -7.43 5.73 0.63
CA ALA A 8 -6.70 4.53 0.22
C ALA A 8 -5.56 4.80 -0.78
N GLY A 9 -5.67 5.82 -1.64
CA GLY A 9 -4.71 5.99 -2.75
C GLY A 9 -3.27 6.34 -2.31
N TRP A 10 -3.10 7.09 -1.23
CA TRP A 10 -1.78 7.45 -0.71
C TRP A 10 -1.03 6.26 -0.10
N PRO A 11 -1.60 5.51 0.88
CA PRO A 11 -0.92 4.35 1.44
C PRO A 11 -0.70 3.23 0.41
N GLU A 12 -1.65 3.02 -0.51
CA GLU A 12 -1.48 2.05 -1.60
C GLU A 12 -0.34 2.45 -2.55
N GLY A 13 -0.24 3.73 -2.92
CA GLY A 13 0.87 4.25 -3.71
C GLY A 13 2.22 4.10 -3.04
N ALA A 14 2.30 4.40 -1.74
CA ALA A 14 3.52 4.22 -0.96
C ALA A 14 3.95 2.75 -0.90
N MET A 15 3.01 1.83 -0.65
CA MET A 15 3.29 0.39 -0.62
C MET A 15 3.71 -0.14 -1.99
N ALA A 16 3.03 0.29 -3.06
CA ALA A 16 3.35 -0.06 -4.44
C ALA A 16 4.78 0.35 -4.80
N GLY A 17 5.16 1.60 -4.49
CA GLY A 17 6.53 2.09 -4.71
C GLY A 17 7.57 1.38 -3.86
N ALA A 18 7.31 1.18 -2.56
CA ALA A 18 8.26 0.56 -1.63
C ALA A 18 8.59 -0.91 -1.96
N LEU A 19 7.65 -1.62 -2.59
CA LEU A 19 7.79 -3.05 -2.89
C LEU A 19 8.03 -3.37 -4.37
N ASP A 20 8.07 -2.36 -5.24
CA ASP A 20 8.10 -2.49 -6.69
C ASP A 20 6.92 -3.33 -7.21
N LEU A 21 5.71 -2.90 -6.83
CA LEU A 21 4.45 -3.57 -7.15
C LEU A 21 3.50 -2.64 -7.90
N SER A 22 2.53 -3.25 -8.58
CA SER A 22 1.39 -2.53 -9.14
C SER A 22 0.10 -3.04 -8.48
N LEU A 23 -0.64 -2.13 -7.85
CA LEU A 23 -1.80 -2.42 -7.01
C LEU A 23 -3.10 -1.85 -7.61
N ALA A 24 -4.21 -2.12 -6.93
CA ALA A 24 -5.58 -1.82 -7.38
C ALA A 24 -5.95 -2.58 -8.65
N GLY A 25 -5.73 -2.00 -9.83
CA GLY A 25 -5.89 -2.65 -11.14
C GLY A 25 -7.26 -3.31 -11.39
N PRO A 26 -7.40 -4.00 -12.54
CA PRO A 26 -8.57 -4.81 -12.82
C PRO A 26 -8.73 -5.97 -11.84
N ARG A 27 -9.88 -6.02 -11.15
CA ARG A 27 -10.21 -7.02 -10.13
C ARG A 27 -11.52 -7.70 -10.46
N LYS A 28 -11.62 -9.00 -10.19
CA LYS A 28 -12.85 -9.78 -10.38
C LYS A 28 -13.50 -10.00 -9.02
N TYR A 29 -14.71 -9.46 -8.86
CA TYR A 29 -15.59 -9.69 -7.73
C TYR A 29 -16.72 -10.65 -8.11
N ARG A 30 -17.57 -11.00 -7.15
CA ARG A 30 -18.71 -11.90 -7.40
C ARG A 30 -19.75 -11.24 -8.31
N GLU A 31 -19.93 -9.93 -8.14
CA GLU A 31 -20.86 -9.06 -8.85
C GLU A 31 -20.35 -8.60 -10.23
N GLY A 32 -19.09 -8.86 -10.57
CA GLY A 32 -18.52 -8.49 -11.86
C GLY A 32 -17.04 -8.11 -11.81
N GLN A 33 -16.54 -7.62 -12.94
CA GLN A 33 -15.18 -7.10 -13.04
C GLN A 33 -15.17 -5.58 -12.80
N VAL A 34 -14.28 -5.13 -11.94
CA VAL A 34 -14.01 -3.71 -11.70
C VAL A 34 -12.69 -3.38 -12.37
N ASN A 35 -12.72 -2.47 -13.34
CA ASN A 35 -11.55 -2.01 -14.08
C ASN A 35 -10.99 -0.72 -13.46
N ASP A 36 -10.37 -0.84 -12.29
CA ASP A 36 -9.66 0.29 -11.68
C ASP A 36 -8.29 0.49 -12.33
N PRO A 37 -7.76 1.73 -12.35
CA PRO A 37 -6.40 1.99 -12.80
C PRO A 37 -5.39 1.32 -11.86
N TRP A 38 -4.25 0.93 -12.44
CA TRP A 38 -3.09 0.49 -11.68
C TRP A 38 -2.49 1.62 -10.85
N ILE A 39 -2.01 1.28 -9.66
CA ILE A 39 -1.24 2.16 -8.78
C ILE A 39 0.19 1.62 -8.70
N GLY A 40 1.14 2.41 -9.21
CA GLY A 40 2.55 2.03 -9.33
C GLY A 40 2.85 1.25 -10.61
N ASP A 41 4.14 1.25 -10.98
CA ASP A 41 4.63 0.74 -12.27
C ASP A 41 5.36 -0.61 -12.15
N GLY A 42 5.35 -1.20 -10.95
CA GLY A 42 6.05 -2.45 -10.66
C GLY A 42 5.27 -3.71 -11.08
N ARG A 43 5.62 -4.84 -10.46
CA ARG A 43 5.02 -6.14 -10.78
C ARG A 43 3.57 -6.24 -10.28
N ALA A 44 2.63 -6.58 -11.16
CA ALA A 44 1.23 -6.84 -10.81
C ALA A 44 0.96 -8.27 -10.29
N ARG A 45 1.75 -9.26 -10.72
CA ARG A 45 1.58 -10.66 -10.31
C ARG A 45 2.18 -10.90 -8.93
N LEU A 46 1.40 -10.68 -7.88
CA LEU A 46 1.80 -10.87 -6.48
C LEU A 46 1.99 -12.35 -6.11
N LEU A 47 2.91 -12.60 -5.16
CA LEU A 47 3.23 -13.91 -4.59
C LEU A 47 3.00 -13.88 -3.08
N PRO A 48 2.78 -15.04 -2.42
CA PRO A 48 2.59 -15.09 -0.96
C PRO A 48 3.73 -14.42 -0.16
N LYS A 49 4.96 -14.43 -0.67
CA LYS A 49 6.10 -13.74 -0.04
C LYS A 49 5.94 -12.21 0.02
N ASP A 50 5.17 -11.62 -0.89
CA ASP A 50 4.94 -10.18 -0.94
C ASP A 50 4.10 -9.70 0.26
N ILE A 51 3.24 -10.58 0.82
CA ILE A 51 2.50 -10.29 2.07
C ILE A 51 3.49 -10.07 3.21
N LYS A 52 4.49 -10.96 3.36
CA LYS A 52 5.52 -10.83 4.40
C LYS A 52 6.31 -9.52 4.23
N ARG A 53 6.68 -9.17 3.00
CA ARG A 53 7.37 -7.90 2.70
C ARG A 53 6.50 -6.68 3.03
N ALA A 54 5.22 -6.71 2.70
CA ALA A 54 4.27 -5.65 3.03
C ALA A 54 4.12 -5.47 4.55
N LEU A 55 4.05 -6.57 5.30
CA LEU A 55 4.03 -6.52 6.77
C LEU A 55 5.33 -5.93 7.34
N GLN A 56 6.49 -6.25 6.77
CA GLN A 56 7.76 -5.64 7.17
C GLN A 56 7.76 -4.12 6.97
N VAL A 57 7.29 -3.65 5.81
CA VAL A 57 7.13 -2.21 5.54
C VAL A 57 6.17 -1.57 6.55
N TYR A 58 5.06 -2.23 6.84
CA TYR A 58 4.08 -1.75 7.81
C TYR A 58 4.67 -1.62 9.23
N VAL A 59 5.37 -2.65 9.72
CA VAL A 59 6.02 -2.60 11.03
C VAL A 59 7.07 -1.50 11.09
N ALA A 60 7.89 -1.36 10.05
CA ALA A 60 8.87 -0.27 9.97
C ALA A 60 8.20 1.11 10.03
N ALA A 61 7.08 1.30 9.31
CA ALA A 61 6.32 2.54 9.35
C ALA A 61 5.75 2.83 10.74
N CYS A 62 5.22 1.82 11.44
CA CYS A 62 4.76 1.96 12.82
C CYS A 62 5.89 2.34 13.78
N LEU A 63 7.06 1.71 13.66
CA LEU A 63 8.22 2.03 14.49
C LEU A 63 8.68 3.48 14.28
N VAL A 64 8.79 3.92 13.02
CA VAL A 64 9.13 5.31 12.69
C VAL A 64 8.11 6.28 13.29
N ASN A 65 6.81 6.00 13.13
CA ASN A 65 5.76 6.84 13.70
C ASN A 65 5.83 6.90 15.23
N ALA A 66 5.99 5.76 15.89
CA ALA A 66 6.14 5.67 17.35
C ALA A 66 7.38 6.44 17.85
N SER A 67 8.51 6.34 17.14
CA SER A 67 9.72 7.10 17.46
C SER A 67 9.50 8.61 17.34
N VAL A 68 8.84 9.08 16.27
CA VAL A 68 8.53 10.51 16.10
C VAL A 68 7.62 11.02 17.21
N VAL A 69 6.55 10.30 17.51
CA VAL A 69 5.63 10.65 18.61
C VAL A 69 6.36 10.65 19.96
N GLY A 70 7.19 9.63 20.21
CA GLY A 70 8.02 9.55 21.40
C GLY A 70 8.92 10.78 21.53
N LEU A 71 9.69 11.12 20.49
CA LEU A 71 10.57 12.28 20.48
C LEU A 71 9.83 13.58 20.77
N ILE A 72 8.65 13.79 20.17
CA ILE A 72 7.84 14.98 20.43
C ILE A 72 7.36 15.03 21.88
N ALA A 73 6.97 13.89 22.46
CA ALA A 73 6.51 13.83 23.85
C ALA A 73 7.62 14.04 24.89
N PHE A 74 8.90 13.91 24.50
CA PHE A 74 10.06 14.15 25.36
C PHE A 74 10.62 15.58 25.27
N ILE A 75 10.07 16.42 24.37
CA ILE A 75 10.37 17.86 24.24
C ILE A 75 9.37 18.65 25.08
#